data_AF-A0A7X3AQ65-F1
#
_entry.id   AF-A0A7X3AQ65-F1
#
_cell.length_a   1.000
_cell.length_b   1.000
_cell.length_c   1.000
_cell.angle_alpha   90.00
_cell.angle_beta   90.00
_cell.angle_gamma   90.00
#
_symmetry.space_group_name_H-M   'P 1'
#
loop_
_entity.id
_entity.type
_entity.pdbx_description
1 polymer ?
#
loop_
_entity_poly.entity_id
_entity_poly.type
_entity_poly.pdbx_seq_one_letter_code
_entity_poly.pdbx_strand_id
1 'polypeptide(L)'
;MRLMDIGDFFNEDCTRRGGKGLSQVNPTPGNKAGGLTTMTEKNLGSFKTQGHRRILGILDCGDPVPGAGAWGINQAQGANDAYASTTLAMSGCHICLFTTGRGNPIGNACMTTIKITGNPRLRRRWRT
;
A
#
# COMPACT_ATOMS: atom_id res chain seq x y z
N MET A 1 14.50 -0.38 -14.99
CA MET A 1 14.98 -1.67 -14.48
C MET A 1 14.53 -1.87 -13.03
N ARG A 2 14.99 -1.05 -12.07
CA ARG A 2 14.69 -1.16 -10.61
C ARG A 2 13.26 -1.53 -10.19
N LEU A 3 12.21 -0.96 -10.79
CA LEU A 3 10.82 -1.27 -10.40
C LEU A 3 10.42 -2.71 -10.72
N MET A 4 10.85 -3.24 -11.88
CA MET A 4 10.57 -4.62 -12.26
C MET A 4 11.34 -5.58 -11.35
N ASP A 5 12.62 -5.27 -11.09
CA ASP A 5 13.47 -6.07 -10.21
C ASP A 5 12.88 -6.21 -8.79
N ILE A 6 12.29 -5.14 -8.26
CA ILE A 6 11.57 -5.16 -6.96
C ILE A 6 10.33 -6.07 -7.03
N GLY A 7 9.59 -6.02 -8.13
CA GLY A 7 8.40 -6.85 -8.35
C GLY A 7 8.75 -8.33 -8.41
N ASP A 8 9.80 -8.68 -9.17
CA ASP A 8 10.29 -10.04 -9.32
C ASP A 8 10.79 -10.59 -7.99
N PHE A 9 11.63 -9.81 -7.28
CA PHE A 9 12.08 -10.15 -5.93
C PHE A 9 10.91 -10.44 -4.99
N PHE A 10 9.87 -9.60 -4.99
CA PHE A 10 8.74 -9.78 -4.08
C PHE A 10 7.93 -11.04 -4.42
N ASN A 11 7.76 -11.35 -5.70
CA ASN A 11 7.07 -12.56 -6.13
C ASN A 11 7.87 -13.83 -5.77
N GLU A 12 9.19 -13.80 -5.94
CA GLU A 12 10.08 -14.88 -5.51
C GLU A 12 10.07 -15.06 -4.00
N ASP A 13 10.11 -13.98 -3.22
CA ASP A 13 10.05 -14.03 -1.76
C ASP A 13 8.73 -14.62 -1.25
N CYS A 14 7.59 -14.26 -1.87
CA CYS A 14 6.30 -14.88 -1.58
C CYS A 14 6.32 -16.39 -1.83
N THR A 15 6.90 -16.80 -2.97
CA THR A 15 7.01 -18.21 -3.35
C THR A 15 7.91 -18.97 -2.38
N ARG A 16 9.05 -18.38 -2.00
CA ARG A 16 10.02 -18.96 -1.08
C ARG A 16 9.48 -19.15 0.34
N ARG A 17 8.70 -18.19 0.85
CA ARG A 17 8.17 -18.25 2.22
C ARG A 17 6.84 -19.00 2.33
N GLY A 18 5.99 -18.88 1.32
CA GLY A 18 4.59 -19.33 1.37
C GLY A 18 4.21 -20.42 0.35
N GLY A 19 5.14 -20.84 -0.51
CA GLY A 19 4.91 -21.84 -1.55
C GLY A 19 3.94 -21.41 -2.65
N LYS A 20 3.55 -20.12 -2.68
CA LYS A 20 2.58 -19.55 -3.61
C LYS A 20 3.08 -18.19 -4.12
N GLY A 21 2.91 -17.94 -5.41
CA GLY A 21 3.25 -16.66 -6.02
C GLY A 21 2.36 -15.52 -5.52
N LEU A 22 2.81 -14.28 -5.74
CA LEU A 22 2.14 -13.08 -5.24
C LEU A 22 0.67 -12.97 -5.69
N SER A 23 0.38 -13.31 -6.94
CA SER A 23 -0.97 -13.27 -7.52
C SER A 23 -1.93 -14.30 -6.91
N GLN A 24 -1.40 -15.35 -6.26
CA GLN A 24 -2.20 -16.38 -5.60
C GLN A 24 -2.53 -16.01 -4.16
N VAL A 25 -1.66 -15.26 -3.49
CA VAL A 25 -1.83 -14.82 -2.09
C VAL A 25 -2.57 -13.48 -1.99
N ASN A 26 -2.56 -12.68 -3.05
CA ASN A 26 -3.23 -11.39 -3.13
C ASN A 26 -4.11 -11.33 -4.41
N PRO A 27 -5.42 -11.04 -4.33
CA PRO A 27 -6.15 -10.50 -3.17
C PRO A 27 -6.37 -11.49 -2.03
N THR A 28 -6.34 -10.99 -0.79
CA THR A 28 -6.64 -11.78 0.40
C THR A 28 -8.09 -12.30 0.38
N PRO A 29 -8.43 -13.39 1.11
CA PRO A 29 -9.78 -13.95 1.12
C PRO A 29 -10.87 -12.92 1.47
N GLY A 30 -10.60 -12.02 2.42
CA GLY A 30 -11.52 -10.95 2.79
C GLY A 30 -11.74 -9.91 1.67
N ASN A 31 -10.73 -9.65 0.84
CA ASN A 31 -10.84 -8.79 -0.33
C ASN A 31 -11.63 -9.47 -1.46
N LYS A 32 -11.42 -10.78 -1.67
CA LYS A 32 -12.20 -11.59 -2.62
C LYS A 32 -13.68 -11.61 -2.24
N ALA A 33 -13.99 -11.86 -0.97
CA ALA A 33 -15.36 -11.76 -0.45
C ALA A 33 -15.93 -10.33 -0.51
N GLY A 34 -15.08 -9.32 -0.66
CA GLY A 34 -15.44 -7.91 -0.89
C GLY A 34 -15.60 -7.53 -2.36
N GLY A 35 -15.45 -8.45 -3.30
CA GLY A 35 -15.64 -8.23 -4.74
C GLY A 35 -14.36 -7.96 -5.54
N LEU A 36 -13.17 -7.99 -4.93
CA LEU A 36 -11.90 -7.90 -5.66
C LEU A 36 -11.46 -9.29 -6.11
N THR A 37 -11.66 -9.61 -7.38
CA THR A 37 -11.46 -10.98 -7.89
C THR A 37 -10.02 -11.24 -8.30
N THR A 38 -9.33 -10.24 -8.84
CA THR A 38 -7.95 -10.37 -9.32
C THR A 38 -6.99 -9.37 -8.67
N MET A 39 -5.70 -9.70 -8.71
CA MET A 39 -4.64 -8.79 -8.28
C MET A 39 -4.63 -7.51 -9.13
N THR A 40 -4.89 -7.66 -10.43
CA THR A 40 -4.96 -6.55 -11.38
C THR A 40 -6.05 -5.55 -11.03
N GLU A 41 -7.27 -6.02 -10.73
CA GLU A 41 -8.38 -5.16 -10.29
C GLU A 41 -8.03 -4.36 -9.04
N LYS A 42 -7.44 -5.03 -8.03
CA LYS A 42 -7.00 -4.37 -6.79
C LYS A 42 -5.97 -3.27 -7.10
N ASN A 43 -4.95 -3.59 -7.88
CA ASN A 43 -3.85 -2.68 -8.16
C ASN A 43 -4.27 -1.50 -9.05
N LEU A 44 -5.19 -1.71 -9.99
CA LEU A 44 -5.75 -0.64 -10.82
C LEU A 44 -6.44 0.44 -9.97
N GLY A 45 -7.17 0.01 -8.93
CA GLY A 45 -7.75 0.91 -7.94
C GLY A 45 -6.69 1.72 -7.18
N SER A 46 -5.60 1.07 -6.75
CA SER A 46 -4.48 1.76 -6.11
C SER A 46 -3.81 2.77 -7.03
N PHE A 47 -3.54 2.43 -8.30
CA PHE A 47 -2.96 3.37 -9.26
C PHE A 47 -3.85 4.59 -9.51
N LYS A 48 -5.17 4.42 -9.51
CA LYS A 48 -6.10 5.55 -9.65
C LYS A 48 -5.93 6.59 -8.53
N THR A 49 -5.59 6.16 -7.31
CA THR A 49 -5.38 7.08 -6.16
C THR A 49 -4.09 7.88 -6.24
N GLN A 50 -3.11 7.42 -7.03
CA GLN A 50 -1.84 8.12 -7.24
C GLN A 50 -1.99 9.36 -8.14
N GLY A 51 -3.08 9.45 -8.91
CA GLY A 51 -3.30 10.51 -9.89
C GLY A 51 -2.46 10.34 -11.15
N HIS A 52 -2.11 11.46 -11.79
CA HIS A 52 -1.46 11.48 -13.12
C HIS A 52 -0.01 11.99 -13.10
N ARG A 53 0.59 12.21 -11.92
CA ARG A 53 1.97 12.69 -11.82
C ARG A 53 2.96 11.59 -12.16
N ARG A 54 4.05 11.95 -12.85
CA ARG A 54 5.18 11.05 -13.12
C ARG A 54 5.89 10.69 -11.82
N ILE A 55 6.11 9.39 -11.59
CA ILE A 55 6.94 8.90 -10.49
C ILE A 55 8.40 9.23 -10.80
N LEU A 56 9.07 9.95 -9.90
CA LEU A 56 10.44 10.43 -10.07
C LEU A 56 11.49 9.38 -9.68
N GLY A 57 11.15 8.49 -8.75
CA GLY A 57 12.01 7.41 -8.28
C GLY A 57 11.31 6.51 -7.27
N ILE A 58 11.99 5.42 -6.89
CA ILE A 58 11.58 4.50 -5.83
C ILE A 58 12.61 4.60 -4.71
N LEU A 59 12.15 4.93 -3.51
CA LEU A 59 12.93 5.04 -2.28
C LEU A 59 12.94 3.69 -1.55
N ASP A 60 14.05 3.32 -0.93
CA ASP A 60 14.06 2.20 0.01
C ASP A 60 13.59 2.64 1.40
N CYS A 61 13.36 1.67 2.28
CA CYS A 61 12.89 1.95 3.64
C CYS A 61 13.93 2.78 4.40
N GLY A 62 13.53 3.97 4.86
CA GLY A 62 14.39 4.90 5.59
C GLY A 62 15.11 5.93 4.72
N ASP A 63 14.99 5.85 3.38
CA ASP A 63 15.55 6.87 2.50
C ASP A 63 14.79 8.20 2.68
N PRO A 64 15.51 9.34 2.77
CA PRO A 64 14.87 10.66 2.77
C PRO A 64 14.34 10.99 1.38
N VAL A 65 13.25 11.76 1.33
CA VAL A 65 12.70 12.25 0.05
C VAL A 65 13.66 13.30 -0.56
N PRO A 66 14.21 13.09 -1.78
CA PRO A 66 15.25 13.98 -2.34
C PRO A 66 14.75 15.38 -2.73
N GLY A 67 13.44 15.56 -2.89
CA GLY A 67 12.85 16.84 -3.29
C GLY A 67 11.36 16.73 -3.57
N ALA A 68 10.72 17.86 -3.86
CA ALA A 68 9.29 17.90 -4.15
C ALA A 68 8.95 17.06 -5.39
N GLY A 69 7.89 16.24 -5.31
CA GLY A 69 7.47 15.39 -6.42
C GLY A 69 6.71 14.15 -5.98
N ALA A 70 6.44 13.25 -6.93
CA ALA A 70 5.84 11.96 -6.66
C ALA A 70 6.93 10.89 -6.58
N TRP A 71 7.08 10.29 -5.40
CA TRP A 71 8.07 9.24 -5.13
C TRP A 71 7.33 7.96 -4.74
N GLY A 72 7.79 6.83 -5.27
CA GLY A 72 7.38 5.52 -4.78
C GLY A 72 8.27 5.10 -3.62
N ILE A 73 7.78 4.18 -2.81
CA ILE A 73 8.55 3.61 -1.70
C ILE A 73 8.54 2.09 -1.85
N ASN A 74 9.68 1.45 -1.64
CA ASN A 74 9.84 0.02 -1.77
C ASN A 74 9.23 -0.69 -0.55
N GLN A 75 8.23 -1.53 -0.81
CA GLN A 75 7.47 -2.24 0.21
C GLN A 75 7.68 -3.76 0.16
N ALA A 76 8.57 -4.26 -0.69
CA ALA A 76 8.71 -5.68 -0.99
C ALA A 76 9.11 -6.55 0.21
N GLN A 77 9.69 -5.98 1.26
CA GLN A 77 10.13 -6.75 2.44
C GLN A 77 9.01 -7.08 3.44
N GLY A 78 7.90 -6.34 3.42
CA GLY A 78 6.86 -6.45 4.45
C GLY A 78 5.43 -6.30 3.94
N ALA A 79 5.20 -5.53 2.86
CA ALA A 79 3.99 -5.36 2.05
C ALA A 79 2.62 -5.27 2.77
N ASN A 80 2.61 -5.08 4.09
CA ASN A 80 1.43 -4.94 4.92
C ASN A 80 1.25 -3.47 5.35
N ASP A 81 0.05 -3.14 5.83
CA ASP A 81 -0.31 -1.76 6.15
C ASP A 81 0.58 -1.13 7.24
N ALA A 82 1.03 -1.92 8.23
CA ALA A 82 1.89 -1.45 9.32
C ALA A 82 3.30 -1.16 8.85
N TYR A 83 3.87 -2.07 8.07
CA TYR A 83 5.17 -1.87 7.44
C TYR A 83 5.11 -0.63 6.52
N ALA A 84 4.08 -0.52 5.68
CA ALA A 84 3.92 0.61 4.76
C ALA A 84 3.78 1.96 5.48
N SER A 85 2.98 2.03 6.53
CA SER A 85 2.81 3.24 7.33
C SER A 85 4.10 3.66 8.02
N THR A 86 4.85 2.71 8.58
CA THR A 86 6.12 2.97 9.25
C THR A 86 7.18 3.47 8.27
N THR A 87 7.31 2.84 7.09
CA THR A 87 8.27 3.28 6.06
C THR A 87 7.96 4.70 5.59
N LEU A 88 6.68 5.07 5.43
CA LEU A 88 6.31 6.46 5.11
C LEU A 88 6.79 7.44 6.19
N ALA A 89 6.56 7.12 7.46
CA ALA A 89 7.01 7.96 8.57
C ALA A 89 8.54 8.06 8.61
N MET A 90 9.26 6.95 8.38
CA MET A 90 10.73 6.93 8.32
C MET A 90 11.30 7.79 7.18
N SER A 91 10.60 7.90 6.05
CA SER A 91 10.98 8.80 4.95
C SER A 91 10.60 10.27 5.17
N GLY A 92 10.14 10.64 6.36
CA GLY A 92 9.79 12.02 6.71
C GLY A 92 8.38 12.44 6.30
N CYS A 93 7.45 11.48 6.11
CA CYS A 93 6.06 11.81 5.82
C CYS A 93 5.35 12.36 7.07
N HIS A 94 4.71 13.53 6.94
CA HIS A 94 3.94 14.16 8.02
C HIS A 94 2.46 13.76 8.04
N ILE A 95 1.90 13.39 6.89
CA ILE A 95 0.48 13.03 6.74
C ILE A 95 0.33 11.82 5.81
N CYS A 96 -0.32 10.75 6.30
CA CYS A 96 -0.74 9.62 5.48
C CYS A 96 -2.24 9.67 5.24
N LEU A 97 -2.63 9.68 3.97
CA LEU A 97 -4.01 9.49 3.53
C LEU A 97 -4.25 8.00 3.31
N PHE A 98 -4.94 7.35 4.24
CA PHE A 98 -5.17 5.91 4.22
C PHE A 98 -6.60 5.60 3.75
N THR A 99 -6.74 5.09 2.53
CA THR A 99 -8.04 4.70 1.99
C THR A 99 -8.46 3.33 2.52
N THR A 100 -9.70 3.18 2.99
CA THR A 100 -10.20 1.91 3.53
C THR A 100 -11.65 1.65 3.16
N GLY A 101 -11.94 0.45 2.67
CA GLY A 101 -13.29 -0.01 2.33
C GLY A 101 -13.98 -0.81 3.45
N ARG A 102 -13.21 -1.35 4.40
CA ARG A 102 -13.70 -2.26 5.46
C ARG A 102 -13.44 -1.76 6.89
N GLY A 103 -12.67 -0.69 7.05
CA GLY A 103 -12.28 -0.14 8.35
C GLY A 103 -11.06 -0.90 8.89
N ASN A 104 -9.90 -0.26 8.78
CA ASN A 104 -8.66 -0.75 9.37
C ASN A 104 -8.36 0.14 10.61
N PRO A 105 -8.09 -0.41 11.80
CA PRO A 105 -7.75 0.37 13.00
C PRO A 105 -6.37 1.03 12.94
N ILE A 106 -5.54 0.75 11.94
CA ILE A 106 -4.16 1.25 11.84
C ILE A 106 -4.02 2.76 12.01
N GLY A 107 -2.93 3.16 12.65
CA GLY A 107 -2.46 4.52 12.78
C GLY A 107 -0.95 4.51 12.96
N ASN A 108 -0.34 5.69 13.08
CA ASN A 108 1.09 5.86 13.26
C ASN A 108 1.36 6.91 14.34
N ALA A 109 2.28 6.64 15.25
CA ALA A 109 2.63 7.56 16.34
C ALA A 109 3.47 8.76 15.86
N CYS A 110 4.21 8.59 14.76
CA CYS A 110 5.12 9.59 14.21
C CYS A 110 4.48 10.47 13.12
N MET A 111 3.28 10.13 12.67
CA MET A 111 2.65 10.76 11.49
C MET A 111 1.12 10.73 11.61
N THR A 112 0.46 11.84 11.28
CA THR A 112 -0.99 11.91 11.24
C THR A 112 -1.55 10.99 10.16
N THR A 113 -2.43 10.07 10.53
CA THR A 113 -3.12 9.18 9.58
C THR A 113 -4.58 9.61 9.42
N ILE A 114 -4.96 10.03 8.22
CA ILE A 114 -6.33 10.42 7.87
C ILE A 114 -6.98 9.25 7.13
N LYS A 115 -8.06 8.71 7.70
CA LYS A 115 -8.80 7.59 7.10
C LYS A 115 -9.86 8.10 6.14
N ILE A 116 -9.81 7.61 4.91
CA ILE A 116 -10.73 8.00 3.84
C ILE A 116 -11.53 6.78 3.42
N THR A 117 -12.85 6.92 3.32
CA THR A 117 -13.71 5.86 2.79
C THR A 117 -14.76 6.40 1.85
N GLY A 118 -14.87 5.75 0.69
CA GLY A 118 -16.00 5.94 -0.23
C GLY A 118 -17.21 5.07 0.11
N ASN A 119 -17.12 4.19 1.11
CA ASN A 119 -18.18 3.26 1.49
C ASN A 119 -19.13 3.90 2.53
N PRO A 120 -20.38 4.27 2.16
CA PRO A 120 -21.29 4.94 3.09
C PRO A 120 -21.70 4.07 4.28
N ARG A 121 -21.72 2.74 4.10
CA ARG A 121 -22.01 1.79 5.19
C ARG A 121 -20.87 1.78 6.20
N LEU A 122 -19.63 1.78 5.72
CA LEU A 122 -18.46 1.86 6.59
C LEU A 122 -18.46 3.18 7.37
N ARG A 123 -18.66 4.30 6.66
CA ARG A 123 -18.76 5.63 7.27
C ARG A 123 -19.77 5.67 8.41
N ARG A 124 -20.95 5.05 8.25
CA ARG A 124 -21.98 5.00 9.29
C ARG A 124 -21.54 4.14 10.49
N ARG A 125 -20.88 3.00 10.24
CA ARG A 125 -20.43 2.07 11.28
C ARG A 125 -19.24 2.60 12.10
N TRP A 126 -18.32 3.33 11.46
CA TRP A 126 -17.09 3.86 12.07
C TRP A 126 -17.21 5.35 12.40
N ARG A 127 -18.44 5.81 12.64
CA ARG A 127 -18.73 7.19 13.02
C ARG A 127 -18.58 7.30 14.54
N THR A 128 -17.35 7.47 15.00
CA THR A 128 -17.05 8.03 16.32
C THR A 128 -16.85 9.52 16.19
#